data_AF-A0A1I0FVT2-F1
#
_entry.id   AF-A0A1I0FVT2-F1
#
_cell.length_a   1.000
_cell.length_b   1.000
_cell.length_c   1.000
_cell.angle_alpha   90.00
_cell.angle_beta   90.00
_cell.angle_gamma   90.00
#
_symmetry.space_group_name_H-M   'P 1'
#
loop_
_entity.id
_entity.type
_entity.pdbx_description
1 polymer ?
#
loop_
_entity_poly.entity_id
_entity_poly.type
_entity_poly.pdbx_seq_one_letter_code
_entity_poly.pdbx_strand_id
1 'polypeptide(L)'
;MKFKFLSIALLLFVSNVSNAGLITLDFEGAGNFASIDQFYNGGTDSLGNAGDNLGVNFSPNALSLIDFDAGGSGNFSNNPSGDTILFFTQVPSYLNYEAGFTTGMSFYYAAASDVVISVFDGLNGSGNLLASISFGANNNGFNCDIDEGYFCQWDLVGLRFDGLAKSVDFSGGLNQAGFDDVTLGALELVSIRVPEPSTLMILLLTMVGLVSQRIVKVK
;
A
#
# COMPACT_ATOMS: atom_id res chain seq x y z
N MET A 1 -19.37 59.70 -18.73
CA MET A 1 -19.62 58.25 -18.94
C MET A 1 -18.27 57.55 -18.78
N LYS A 2 -18.01 56.87 -17.65
CA LYS A 2 -18.16 55.40 -17.43
C LYS A 2 -17.51 54.62 -18.60
N PHE A 3 -16.45 53.85 -18.43
CA PHE A 3 -16.41 52.59 -17.67
C PHE A 3 -14.99 52.28 -17.16
N LYS A 4 -14.85 51.98 -15.86
CA LYS A 4 -13.68 51.32 -15.27
C LYS A 4 -13.81 49.82 -15.54
N PHE A 5 -12.88 49.21 -16.28
CA PHE A 5 -12.76 47.76 -16.36
C PHE A 5 -11.97 47.28 -15.14
N LEU A 6 -12.69 46.65 -14.20
CA LEU A 6 -12.10 45.95 -13.07
C LEU A 6 -11.80 44.51 -13.54
N SER A 7 -10.52 44.20 -13.77
CA SER A 7 -10.10 42.83 -14.06
C SER A 7 -10.04 42.05 -12.74
N ILE A 8 -10.94 41.08 -12.58
CA ILE A 8 -10.92 40.13 -11.46
C ILE A 8 -10.02 38.96 -11.89
N ALA A 9 -8.80 38.90 -11.35
CA ALA A 9 -7.96 37.72 -11.44
C ALA A 9 -8.43 36.71 -10.40
N LEU A 10 -9.06 35.61 -10.83
CA LEU A 10 -9.44 34.50 -9.97
C LEU A 10 -8.21 33.61 -9.75
N LEU A 11 -7.52 33.77 -8.60
CA LEU A 11 -6.51 32.80 -8.17
C LEU A 11 -7.21 31.51 -7.70
N LEU A 12 -7.09 30.45 -8.49
CA LEU A 12 -7.39 29.10 -8.06
C LEU A 12 -6.22 28.62 -7.17
N PHE A 13 -6.39 28.71 -5.85
CA PHE A 13 -5.59 27.90 -4.93
C PHE A 13 -6.08 26.46 -5.07
N VAL A 14 -5.36 25.66 -5.85
CA VAL A 14 -5.49 24.20 -5.75
C VAL A 14 -4.77 23.84 -4.45
N SER A 15 -5.53 23.75 -3.36
CA SER A 15 -5.08 22.99 -2.21
C SER A 15 -4.82 21.58 -2.71
N ASN A 16 -3.58 21.10 -2.65
CA ASN A 16 -3.31 19.68 -2.66
C ASN A 16 -4.06 19.14 -1.44
N VAL A 17 -5.28 18.68 -1.64
CA VAL A 17 -5.88 17.73 -0.72
C VAL A 17 -4.94 16.54 -0.86
N SER A 18 -4.06 16.36 0.11
CA SER A 18 -3.41 15.07 0.31
C SER A 18 -4.56 14.10 0.41
N ASN A 19 -4.79 13.37 -0.68
CA ASN A 19 -5.60 12.18 -0.60
C ASN A 19 -4.76 11.30 0.32
N ALA A 20 -5.23 11.04 1.53
CA ALA A 20 -4.74 9.92 2.33
C ALA A 20 -5.14 8.68 1.54
N GLY A 21 -4.41 8.45 0.45
CA GLY A 21 -4.71 7.48 -0.57
C GLY A 21 -4.56 6.14 0.09
N LEU A 22 -5.59 5.31 -0.10
CA LEU A 22 -5.43 3.89 0.10
C LEU A 22 -4.26 3.42 -0.76
N ILE A 23 -3.23 2.86 -0.12
CA ILE A 23 -2.08 2.26 -0.79
C ILE A 23 -2.11 0.78 -0.43
N THR A 24 -2.15 -0.09 -1.43
CA THR A 24 -1.98 -1.53 -1.26
C THR A 24 -0.69 -1.95 -1.95
N LEU A 25 0.11 -2.75 -1.23
CA LEU A 25 1.38 -3.29 -1.69
C LEU A 25 1.20 -4.81 -1.83
N ASP A 26 1.15 -5.30 -3.07
CA ASP A 26 0.95 -6.71 -3.45
C ASP A 26 2.27 -7.45 -3.73
N PHE A 27 3.38 -6.72 -3.78
CA PHE A 27 4.76 -7.20 -4.01
C PHE A 27 5.04 -7.76 -5.40
N GLU A 28 4.05 -7.70 -6.29
CA GLU A 28 4.14 -8.26 -7.63
C GLU A 28 5.16 -7.54 -8.51
N GLY A 29 5.92 -8.33 -9.26
CA GLY A 29 7.02 -7.85 -10.10
C GLY A 29 8.35 -7.63 -9.38
N ALA A 30 8.39 -7.73 -8.04
CA ALA A 30 9.65 -7.82 -7.31
C ALA A 30 10.29 -9.20 -7.51
N GLY A 31 11.62 -9.26 -7.48
CA GLY A 31 12.37 -10.49 -7.74
C GLY A 31 12.34 -11.47 -6.57
N ASN A 32 12.43 -12.77 -6.85
CA ASN A 32 12.54 -13.78 -5.81
C ASN A 32 13.85 -13.59 -5.00
N PHE A 33 13.74 -13.57 -3.65
CA PHE A 33 14.81 -13.21 -2.71
C PHE A 33 15.43 -11.82 -2.93
N ALA A 34 14.77 -10.93 -3.67
CA ALA A 34 15.24 -9.55 -3.79
C ALA A 34 14.91 -8.77 -2.51
N SER A 35 15.81 -7.89 -2.10
CA SER A 35 15.46 -6.86 -1.11
C SER A 35 14.56 -5.85 -1.80
N ILE A 36 13.39 -5.59 -1.23
CA ILE A 36 12.36 -4.71 -1.83
C ILE A 36 12.87 -3.27 -1.93
N ASP A 37 13.68 -2.83 -0.95
CA ASP A 37 14.41 -1.55 -0.97
C ASP A 37 13.55 -0.34 -1.39
N GLN A 38 13.71 0.11 -2.64
CA GLN A 38 13.06 1.30 -3.22
C GLN A 38 12.06 0.94 -4.32
N PHE A 39 11.69 -0.33 -4.47
CA PHE A 39 10.76 -0.84 -5.49
C PHE A 39 9.46 -0.02 -5.53
N TYR A 40 8.94 0.38 -4.36
CA TYR A 40 7.74 1.22 -4.21
C TYR A 40 7.99 2.73 -4.04
N ASN A 41 9.22 3.19 -4.25
CA ASN A 41 9.64 4.57 -4.02
C ASN A 41 10.36 5.18 -5.24
N GLY A 42 10.03 4.69 -6.44
CA GLY A 42 10.62 5.15 -7.70
C GLY A 42 12.07 4.70 -7.93
N GLY A 43 12.56 3.74 -7.15
CA GLY A 43 13.81 3.03 -7.38
C GLY A 43 13.57 1.60 -7.84
N THR A 44 14.47 0.69 -7.45
CA THR A 44 14.36 -0.74 -7.76
C THR A 44 14.44 -1.58 -6.49
N ASP A 45 14.08 -2.85 -6.62
CA ASP A 45 14.55 -3.91 -5.73
C ASP A 45 16.05 -4.18 -5.96
N SER A 46 16.63 -5.10 -5.19
CA SER A 46 18.06 -5.46 -5.30
C SER A 46 18.45 -6.21 -6.58
N LEU A 47 17.48 -6.70 -7.37
CA LEU A 47 17.70 -7.37 -8.65
C LEU A 47 17.46 -6.44 -9.85
N GLY A 48 17.08 -5.18 -9.60
CA GLY A 48 16.90 -4.15 -10.62
C GLY A 48 15.48 -4.07 -11.20
N ASN A 49 14.51 -4.76 -10.60
CA ASN A 49 13.09 -4.61 -10.97
C ASN A 49 12.53 -3.34 -10.34
N ALA A 50 11.63 -2.66 -11.05
CA ALA A 50 10.98 -1.44 -10.57
C ALA A 50 9.47 -1.64 -10.50
N GLY A 51 8.87 -1.13 -9.43
CA GLY A 51 7.43 -1.10 -9.22
C GLY A 51 6.86 0.31 -9.34
N ASP A 52 5.62 0.45 -8.88
CA ASP A 52 4.95 1.74 -8.81
C ASP A 52 5.59 2.67 -7.78
N ASN A 53 5.71 3.95 -8.10
CA ASN A 53 6.19 4.94 -7.13
C ASN A 53 5.06 5.38 -6.19
N LEU A 54 4.92 4.67 -5.09
CA LEU A 54 3.93 4.90 -4.03
C LEU A 54 4.51 5.67 -2.83
N GLY A 55 5.80 6.01 -2.88
CA GLY A 55 6.49 6.73 -1.79
C GLY A 55 6.86 5.85 -0.60
N VAL A 56 6.75 4.53 -0.73
CA VAL A 56 6.98 3.56 0.35
C VAL A 56 8.34 2.91 0.17
N ASN A 57 9.16 2.88 1.22
CA ASN A 57 10.43 2.16 1.21
C ASN A 57 10.51 1.15 2.36
N PHE A 58 11.42 0.21 2.19
CA PHE A 58 11.63 -0.87 3.13
C PHE A 58 13.06 -0.86 3.67
N SER A 59 13.22 -1.44 4.86
CA SER A 59 14.54 -1.79 5.37
C SER A 59 15.21 -2.84 4.48
N PRO A 60 16.55 -2.90 4.40
CA PRO A 60 17.28 -3.78 3.47
C PRO A 60 16.99 -5.29 3.61
N ASN A 61 16.36 -5.71 4.72
CA ASN A 61 16.06 -7.12 5.01
C ASN A 61 14.60 -7.50 4.70
N ALA A 62 13.82 -6.59 4.12
CA ALA A 62 12.52 -6.89 3.55
C ALA A 62 12.72 -7.60 2.22
N LEU A 63 12.47 -8.89 2.18
CA LEU A 63 12.60 -9.72 1.00
C LEU A 63 11.25 -9.92 0.34
N SER A 64 11.22 -9.91 -0.98
CA SER A 64 10.15 -10.52 -1.76
C SER A 64 10.47 -12.00 -1.95
N LEU A 65 9.50 -12.87 -1.66
CA LEU A 65 9.59 -14.30 -1.96
C LEU A 65 8.51 -14.65 -2.98
N ILE A 66 8.87 -15.44 -3.99
CA ILE A 66 7.93 -15.95 -4.98
C ILE A 66 7.60 -17.40 -4.63
N ASP A 67 6.34 -17.81 -4.76
CA ASP A 67 5.87 -19.19 -4.60
C ASP A 67 6.76 -20.17 -5.40
N PHE A 68 7.11 -21.29 -4.79
CA PHE A 68 7.89 -22.34 -5.45
C PHE A 68 7.23 -22.83 -6.75
N ASP A 69 5.91 -22.98 -6.79
CA ASP A 69 5.17 -23.45 -7.96
C ASP A 69 5.13 -22.41 -9.09
N ALA A 70 5.31 -21.13 -8.75
CA ALA A 70 5.52 -20.04 -9.71
C ALA A 70 7.00 -19.90 -10.16
N GLY A 71 7.88 -20.83 -9.75
CA GLY A 71 9.31 -20.84 -10.10
C GLY A 71 10.20 -20.07 -9.12
N GLY A 72 9.66 -19.72 -7.96
CA GLY A 72 10.36 -19.04 -6.88
C GLY A 72 11.03 -19.98 -5.88
N SER A 73 10.99 -19.62 -4.61
CA SER A 73 11.61 -20.37 -3.50
C SER A 73 10.81 -20.30 -2.20
N GLY A 74 9.63 -19.69 -2.24
CA GLY A 74 8.70 -19.62 -1.14
C GLY A 74 8.11 -20.98 -0.83
N ASN A 75 8.00 -21.29 0.45
CA ASN A 75 7.32 -22.48 0.96
C ASN A 75 5.88 -22.15 1.38
N PHE A 76 5.20 -21.35 0.57
CA PHE A 76 3.85 -20.86 0.78
C PHE A 76 3.03 -21.09 -0.49
N SER A 77 1.71 -21.11 -0.33
CA SER A 77 0.76 -21.18 -1.44
C SER A 77 -0.53 -20.47 -1.07
N ASN A 78 -1.46 -20.33 -2.03
CA ASN A 78 -2.76 -19.66 -1.84
C ASN A 78 -2.66 -18.26 -1.23
N ASN A 79 -1.57 -17.54 -1.51
CA ASN A 79 -1.44 -16.14 -1.12
C ASN A 79 -2.58 -15.31 -1.74
N PRO A 80 -3.02 -14.24 -1.06
CA PRO A 80 -4.18 -13.45 -1.46
C PRO A 80 -4.11 -12.90 -2.88
N SER A 81 -2.91 -12.48 -3.32
CA SER A 81 -2.71 -11.86 -4.61
C SER A 81 -1.42 -12.35 -5.28
N GLY A 82 -1.47 -12.57 -6.59
CA GLY A 82 -0.29 -12.92 -7.38
C GLY A 82 0.46 -14.15 -6.86
N ASP A 83 1.79 -14.10 -6.93
CA ASP A 83 2.70 -15.20 -6.54
C ASP A 83 3.80 -14.72 -5.58
N THR A 84 3.78 -13.46 -5.15
CA THR A 84 4.86 -12.79 -4.40
C THR A 84 4.38 -12.30 -3.04
N ILE A 85 5.21 -12.46 -2.00
CA ILE A 85 4.91 -11.99 -0.65
C ILE A 85 6.07 -11.21 -0.05
N LEU A 86 5.78 -10.44 0.99
CA LEU A 86 6.76 -9.80 1.86
C LEU A 86 7.20 -10.74 2.99
N PHE A 87 8.51 -10.80 3.21
CA PHE A 87 9.13 -11.59 4.27
C PHE A 87 10.30 -10.84 4.91
N PHE A 88 10.48 -10.96 6.22
CA PHE A 88 11.60 -10.35 6.94
C PHE A 88 12.47 -11.41 7.62
N THR A 89 13.79 -11.28 7.46
CA THR A 89 14.76 -12.24 8.02
C THR A 89 15.49 -11.72 9.26
N GLN A 90 15.65 -10.40 9.40
CA GLN A 90 16.37 -9.79 10.51
C GLN A 90 15.99 -8.31 10.70
N VAL A 91 16.42 -7.73 11.81
CA VAL A 91 16.28 -6.28 12.07
C VAL A 91 17.35 -5.47 11.31
N PRO A 92 17.05 -4.23 10.89
CA PRO A 92 15.75 -3.57 10.94
C PRO A 92 14.75 -4.18 9.94
N SER A 93 13.46 -4.13 10.31
CA SER A 93 12.32 -4.72 9.60
C SER A 93 11.18 -3.73 9.48
N TYR A 94 11.51 -2.55 8.95
CA TYR A 94 10.57 -1.44 8.82
C TYR A 94 10.04 -1.29 7.40
N LEU A 95 8.76 -0.93 7.30
CA LEU A 95 8.17 -0.21 6.19
C LEU A 95 8.09 1.26 6.58
N ASN A 96 8.54 2.16 5.72
CA ASN A 96 8.41 3.61 5.92
C ASN A 96 7.58 4.26 4.82
N TYR A 97 6.75 5.22 5.22
CA TYR A 97 5.99 6.07 4.32
C TYR A 97 6.06 7.52 4.79
N GLU A 98 6.86 8.35 4.12
CA GLU A 98 7.17 9.71 4.58
C GLU A 98 5.94 10.62 4.65
N ALA A 99 5.05 10.50 3.65
CA ALA A 99 3.80 11.25 3.62
C ALA A 99 2.85 10.84 4.76
N GLY A 100 3.03 9.62 5.28
CA GLY A 100 2.27 9.05 6.37
C GLY A 100 0.85 8.65 5.99
N PHE A 101 0.22 7.88 6.86
CA PHE A 101 -1.14 7.36 6.70
C PHE A 101 -1.92 7.45 8.01
N THR A 102 -3.24 7.53 7.90
CA THR A 102 -4.17 7.64 9.03
C THR A 102 -5.20 6.51 8.95
N THR A 103 -6.20 6.51 9.83
CA THR A 103 -7.31 5.53 9.86
C THR A 103 -6.93 4.13 10.32
N GLY A 104 -5.93 3.49 9.69
CA GLY A 104 -5.53 2.14 10.00
C GLY A 104 -4.62 1.52 8.96
N MET A 105 -4.30 0.25 9.18
CA MET A 105 -3.61 -0.63 8.24
C MET A 105 -4.28 -1.99 8.25
N SER A 106 -4.32 -2.67 7.11
CA SER A 106 -4.68 -4.07 7.01
C SER A 106 -3.68 -4.85 6.17
N PHE A 107 -3.55 -6.14 6.40
CA PHE A 107 -2.68 -7.04 5.65
C PHE A 107 -3.14 -8.48 5.83
N TYR A 108 -2.81 -9.33 4.88
CA TYR A 108 -2.91 -10.77 5.07
C TYR A 108 -1.61 -11.31 5.65
N TYR A 109 -1.73 -12.35 6.45
CA TYR A 109 -0.57 -13.02 7.01
C TYR A 109 -0.73 -14.55 7.03
N ALA A 110 0.41 -15.22 6.87
CA ALA A 110 0.61 -16.62 7.21
C ALA A 110 1.80 -16.71 8.18
N ALA A 111 1.60 -17.25 9.38
CA ALA A 111 2.61 -17.29 10.45
C ALA A 111 2.72 -18.66 11.13
N ALA A 112 3.95 -19.07 11.46
CA ALA A 112 4.25 -20.31 12.17
C ALA A 112 4.36 -20.15 13.71
N SER A 113 4.33 -18.91 14.20
CA SER A 113 4.33 -18.57 15.63
C SER A 113 3.50 -17.32 15.90
N ASP A 114 3.33 -16.97 17.17
CA ASP A 114 2.75 -15.69 17.55
C ASP A 114 3.65 -14.54 17.09
N VAL A 115 3.04 -13.50 16.53
CA VAL A 115 3.72 -12.33 15.94
C VAL A 115 3.09 -11.04 16.46
N VAL A 116 3.93 -10.01 16.60
CA VAL A 116 3.52 -8.66 16.98
C VAL A 116 3.98 -7.66 15.93
N ILE A 117 3.07 -6.82 15.47
CA ILE A 117 3.33 -5.71 14.55
C ILE A 117 3.02 -4.40 15.27
N SER A 118 3.86 -3.39 15.06
CA SER A 118 3.74 -2.08 15.72
C SER A 118 3.77 -0.93 14.72
N VAL A 119 2.97 0.10 14.97
CA VAL A 119 2.84 1.28 14.09
C VAL A 119 3.26 2.54 14.85
N PHE A 120 4.11 3.35 14.22
CA PHE A 120 4.72 4.53 14.84
C PHE A 120 4.49 5.82 14.04
N ASP A 121 4.50 6.96 14.74
CA ASP A 121 4.37 8.31 14.12
C ASP A 121 5.69 8.88 13.58
N GLY A 122 6.82 8.26 13.90
CA GLY A 122 8.12 8.53 13.30
C GLY A 122 8.53 7.48 12.27
N LEU A 123 9.58 7.77 11.50
CA LEU A 123 10.20 6.81 10.59
C LEU A 123 11.05 5.80 11.35
N ASN A 124 11.28 4.63 10.75
CA ASN A 124 12.17 3.59 11.26
C ASN A 124 11.84 3.16 12.70
N GLY A 125 10.55 3.03 13.03
CA GLY A 125 10.09 2.67 14.37
C GLY A 125 10.38 3.71 15.44
N SER A 126 10.69 4.96 15.07
CA SER A 126 10.91 6.07 16.01
C SER A 126 9.61 6.80 16.34
N GLY A 127 9.66 7.71 17.32
CA GLY A 127 8.50 8.49 17.74
C GLY A 127 7.61 7.75 18.74
N ASN A 128 6.33 8.06 18.74
CA ASN A 128 5.34 7.43 19.60
C ASN A 128 4.76 6.18 18.93
N LEU A 129 4.56 5.13 19.73
CA LEU A 129 3.75 3.98 19.34
C LEU A 129 2.28 4.41 19.24
N LEU A 130 1.70 4.29 18.05
CA LEU A 130 0.29 4.62 17.81
C LEU A 130 -0.63 3.42 18.08
N ALA A 131 -0.22 2.23 17.64
CA ALA A 131 -0.91 0.98 17.91
C ALA A 131 0.01 -0.23 17.73
N SER A 132 -0.41 -1.35 18.29
CA SER A 132 0.21 -2.65 18.08
C SER A 132 -0.87 -3.72 18.00
N ILE A 133 -0.62 -4.75 17.21
CA ILE A 133 -1.49 -5.92 17.07
C ILE A 133 -0.67 -7.19 17.22
N SER A 134 -1.26 -8.16 17.91
CA SER A 134 -0.70 -9.51 18.07
C SER A 134 -1.66 -10.54 17.48
N PHE A 135 -1.11 -11.50 16.75
CA PHE A 135 -1.87 -12.61 16.16
C PHE A 135 -1.07 -13.90 16.28
N GLY A 136 -1.80 -15.02 16.30
CA GLY A 136 -1.22 -16.35 16.49
C GLY A 136 -0.86 -17.03 15.18
N ALA A 137 -0.18 -18.17 15.30
CA ALA A 137 0.15 -19.03 14.18
C ALA A 137 -1.12 -19.49 13.42
N ASN A 138 -1.06 -19.43 12.09
CA ASN A 138 -2.13 -19.83 11.18
C ASN A 138 -1.60 -20.49 9.88
N ASN A 139 -0.31 -20.82 9.80
CA ASN A 139 0.34 -21.29 8.58
C ASN A 139 -0.25 -22.61 8.01
N ASN A 140 -0.87 -23.43 8.86
CA ASN A 140 -1.45 -24.72 8.49
C ASN A 140 -2.99 -24.65 8.49
N GLY A 141 -3.60 -24.75 7.30
CA GLY A 141 -5.05 -24.83 7.10
C GLY A 141 -5.52 -26.15 6.48
N PHE A 142 -6.84 -26.33 6.41
CA PHE A 142 -7.49 -27.55 5.88
C PHE A 142 -7.15 -27.88 4.42
N ASN A 143 -6.67 -26.91 3.65
CA ASN A 143 -6.33 -27.03 2.24
C ASN A 143 -4.82 -26.87 1.97
N CYS A 144 -3.96 -27.01 3.00
CA CYS A 144 -2.53 -27.08 2.75
C CYS A 144 -2.22 -28.44 2.13
N ASP A 145 -1.91 -28.45 0.84
CA ASP A 145 -1.14 -29.58 0.31
C ASP A 145 0.27 -29.50 0.93
N ILE A 146 0.61 -30.54 1.68
CA ILE A 146 1.90 -30.65 2.38
C ILE A 146 3.08 -30.67 1.40
N ASP A 147 2.83 -30.98 0.13
CA ASP A 147 3.83 -30.99 -0.93
C ASP A 147 4.00 -29.60 -1.59
N GLU A 148 3.06 -28.65 -1.39
CA GLU A 148 3.01 -27.33 -2.06
C GLU A 148 3.39 -26.17 -1.12
N GLY A 149 3.30 -26.31 0.21
CA GLY A 149 3.76 -25.27 1.14
C GLY A 149 3.38 -25.45 2.59
N TYR A 150 4.24 -24.98 3.51
CA TYR A 150 3.96 -24.96 4.96
C TYR A 150 3.15 -23.74 5.40
N PHE A 151 2.94 -22.77 4.52
CA PHE A 151 2.24 -21.51 4.75
C PHE A 151 1.15 -21.32 3.70
N CYS A 152 -0.01 -21.97 3.88
CA CYS A 152 -1.09 -21.97 2.87
C CYS A 152 -2.36 -21.24 3.31
N GLN A 153 -2.52 -20.98 4.62
CA GLN A 153 -3.67 -20.28 5.15
C GLN A 153 -3.28 -18.84 5.46
N TRP A 154 -4.06 -17.93 4.88
CA TRP A 154 -3.87 -16.50 4.96
C TRP A 154 -5.09 -15.84 5.59
N ASP A 155 -4.90 -15.22 6.75
CA ASP A 155 -5.96 -14.51 7.46
C ASP A 155 -5.75 -13.00 7.33
N LEU A 156 -6.84 -12.26 7.15
CA LEU A 156 -6.84 -10.80 7.11
C LEU A 156 -6.80 -10.24 8.53
N VAL A 157 -5.88 -9.31 8.78
CA VAL A 157 -5.79 -8.56 10.03
C VAL A 157 -5.87 -7.07 9.74
N GLY A 158 -6.65 -6.35 10.56
CA GLY A 158 -6.77 -4.90 10.52
C GLY A 158 -6.40 -4.28 11.86
N LEU A 159 -5.66 -3.17 11.83
CA LEU A 159 -5.24 -2.40 12.99
C LEU A 159 -5.68 -0.95 12.85
N ARG A 160 -6.50 -0.50 13.79
CA ARG A 160 -6.93 0.90 13.90
C ARG A 160 -6.02 1.69 14.83
N PHE A 161 -5.73 2.93 14.45
CA PHE A 161 -5.04 3.89 15.30
C PHE A 161 -5.51 5.31 15.02
N ASP A 162 -5.26 6.20 15.98
CA ASP A 162 -5.44 7.65 15.81
C ASP A 162 -4.05 8.31 15.62
N GLY A 163 -4.00 9.36 14.81
CA GLY A 163 -2.75 10.06 14.47
C GLY A 163 -2.25 9.78 13.05
N LEU A 164 -1.06 10.31 12.74
CA LEU A 164 -0.39 10.14 11.45
C LEU A 164 0.76 9.15 11.62
N ALA A 165 0.57 7.92 11.14
CA ALA A 165 1.59 6.89 11.13
C ALA A 165 2.58 7.13 10.00
N LYS A 166 3.87 6.87 10.24
CA LYS A 166 4.96 6.99 9.25
C LYS A 166 5.77 5.73 9.07
N SER A 167 5.76 4.82 10.05
CA SER A 167 6.41 3.53 9.90
C SER A 167 5.68 2.39 10.59
N VAL A 168 5.97 1.18 10.10
CA VAL A 168 5.46 -0.08 10.62
C VAL A 168 6.67 -0.97 10.93
N ASP A 169 6.68 -1.59 12.10
CA ASP A 169 7.70 -2.53 12.53
C ASP A 169 7.18 -3.97 12.50
N PHE A 170 7.85 -4.79 11.68
CA PHE A 170 7.61 -6.22 11.51
C PHE A 170 8.58 -7.10 12.30
N SER A 171 9.33 -6.54 13.26
CA SER A 171 10.38 -7.25 14.02
C SER A 171 9.86 -8.42 14.86
N GLY A 172 8.56 -8.47 15.15
CA GLY A 172 7.91 -9.61 15.79
C GLY A 172 7.70 -10.81 14.87
N GLY A 173 7.83 -10.67 13.55
CA GLY A 173 7.54 -11.70 12.54
C GLY A 173 8.77 -12.33 11.86
N LEU A 174 9.98 -11.97 12.32
CA LEU A 174 11.24 -12.35 11.65
C LEU A 174 11.36 -13.87 11.50
N ASN A 175 11.55 -14.33 10.27
CA ASN A 175 11.64 -15.74 9.88
C ASN A 175 10.42 -16.61 10.23
N GLN A 176 9.31 -16.02 10.68
CA GLN A 176 8.15 -16.75 11.19
C GLN A 176 6.84 -16.39 10.48
N ALA A 177 6.79 -15.29 9.74
CA ALA A 177 5.59 -14.85 9.05
C ALA A 177 5.87 -14.26 7.67
N GLY A 178 4.99 -14.58 6.73
CA GLY A 178 4.84 -13.92 5.44
C GLY A 178 3.65 -12.97 5.46
N PHE A 179 3.74 -11.90 4.67
CA PHE A 179 2.72 -10.85 4.56
C PHE A 179 2.40 -10.57 3.11
N ASP A 180 1.13 -10.31 2.81
CA ASP A 180 0.68 -9.94 1.47
C ASP A 180 -0.42 -8.86 1.56
N ASP A 181 -0.64 -8.14 0.46
CA ASP A 181 -1.66 -7.09 0.32
C ASP A 181 -1.62 -6.04 1.44
N VAL A 182 -0.41 -5.57 1.78
CA VAL A 182 -0.23 -4.60 2.86
C VAL A 182 -0.87 -3.27 2.47
N THR A 183 -1.98 -2.96 3.14
CA THR A 183 -2.84 -1.84 2.82
C THR A 183 -2.76 -0.76 3.89
N LEU A 184 -2.29 0.43 3.52
CA LEU A 184 -2.21 1.62 4.36
C LEU A 184 -3.46 2.50 4.16
N GLY A 185 -4.01 3.01 5.25
CA GLY A 185 -5.15 3.95 5.20
C GLY A 185 -6.53 3.31 5.36
N ALA A 186 -6.62 2.00 5.60
CA ALA A 186 -7.89 1.30 5.80
C ALA A 186 -7.78 0.14 6.81
N LEU A 187 -8.94 -0.33 7.29
CA LEU A 187 -9.07 -1.46 8.23
C LEU A 187 -9.48 -2.76 7.54
N GLU A 188 -9.97 -2.65 6.32
CA GLU A 188 -10.44 -3.73 5.47
C GLU A 188 -9.85 -3.47 4.09
N LEU A 189 -9.64 -4.51 3.29
CA LEU A 189 -9.38 -4.30 1.87
C LEU A 189 -10.53 -3.52 1.27
N VAL A 190 -10.28 -2.26 0.94
CA VAL A 190 -11.13 -1.58 0.00
C VAL A 190 -10.70 -2.12 -1.35
N SER A 191 -11.48 -3.05 -1.91
CA SER A 191 -11.51 -3.22 -3.36
C SER A 191 -11.94 -1.88 -3.92
N ILE A 192 -10.97 -1.00 -4.14
CA ILE A 192 -11.20 0.29 -4.75
C ILE A 192 -11.55 -0.03 -6.19
N ARG A 193 -12.86 -0.05 -6.48
CA ARG A 193 -13.30 0.54 -7.73
C ARG A 193 -12.70 1.94 -7.75
N VAL A 194 -11.63 2.07 -8.52
CA VAL A 194 -10.98 3.31 -8.93
C VAL A 194 -12.04 4.41 -8.94
N PRO A 195 -11.95 5.45 -8.08
CA PRO A 195 -12.81 6.61 -8.22
C PRO A 195 -12.57 7.16 -9.62
N GLU A 196 -13.54 6.96 -10.52
CA GLU A 196 -13.47 7.36 -11.93
C GLU A 196 -12.83 8.76 -12.02
N PRO A 197 -11.60 8.85 -12.54
CA PRO A 197 -10.73 9.98 -12.27
C PRO A 197 -11.22 11.17 -13.05
N SER A 198 -11.99 12.08 -12.45
CA SER A 198 -12.35 13.39 -13.02
C SER A 198 -13.02 13.37 -14.41
N THR A 199 -13.22 12.20 -15.04
CA THR A 199 -13.81 12.04 -16.38
C THR A 199 -15.23 12.57 -16.42
N LEU A 200 -15.97 12.39 -15.32
CA LEU A 200 -17.29 12.99 -15.13
C LEU A 200 -17.24 14.52 -15.03
N MET A 201 -16.20 15.09 -14.40
CA MET A 201 -16.01 16.54 -14.34
C MET A 201 -15.60 17.12 -15.69
N ILE A 202 -14.69 16.48 -16.41
CA ILE A 202 -14.30 16.87 -17.78
C ILE A 202 -15.49 16.71 -18.74
N LEU A 203 -16.28 15.65 -18.61
CA LEU A 203 -17.51 15.45 -19.38
C LEU A 203 -18.54 16.55 -19.07
N LEU A 204 -18.75 16.89 -17.80
CA LEU A 204 -19.65 18.00 -17.42
C LEU A 204 -19.13 19.36 -17.93
N LEU A 205 -17.83 19.63 -17.84
CA LEU A 205 -17.21 20.86 -18.33
C LEU A 205 -17.24 20.99 -19.86
N THR A 206 -17.01 19.89 -20.59
CA THR A 206 -17.12 19.85 -22.06
C THR A 206 -18.55 20.05 -22.52
N MET A 207 -19.53 19.44 -21.82
CA MET A 207 -20.95 19.62 -22.13
C MET A 207 -21.42 21.07 -21.88
N VAL A 208 -20.96 21.72 -20.80
CA VAL A 208 -21.25 23.14 -20.55
C VAL A 208 -20.58 24.05 -21.59
N GLY A 209 -19.36 23.73 -22.02
CA GLY A 209 -18.67 24.45 -23.11
C GLY A 209 -19.40 24.35 -24.45
N LEU A 210 -19.96 23.19 -24.79
CA LEU A 210 -20.76 22.96 -26.01
C LEU A 210 -22.09 23.72 -26.00
N VAL A 211 -22.73 23.86 -24.84
CA VAL A 211 -23.97 24.64 -24.68
C VAL A 211 -23.70 26.15 -24.80
N SER A 212 -22.57 26.65 -24.26
CA SER A 212 -22.24 28.08 -24.34
C SER A 212 -21.93 28.54 -25.78
N GLN A 213 -21.36 27.66 -26.61
CA GLN A 213 -21.11 27.96 -28.04
C GLN A 213 -22.38 28.06 -28.88
N ARG A 214 -23.49 27.42 -28.47
CA ARG A 214 -24.78 27.53 -29.19
C ARG A 214 -25.52 28.84 -28.93
N ILE A 215 -25.32 29.47 -27.77
CA ILE A 215 -26.04 30.71 -27.40
C ILE A 215 -25.43 31.95 -28.10
N VAL A 216 -24.14 31.91 -28.46
CA VAL A 216 -23.45 33.05 -29.10
C VAL A 216 -23.79 33.21 -30.59
N LYS A 217 -24.37 32.21 -31.26
CA LYS A 217 -24.71 32.26 -32.70
C LYS A 217 -26.11 32.79 -33.03
N VAL A 218 -26.81 33.42 -32.09
CA VAL A 218 -28.08 34.11 -32.38
C VAL A 218 -27.90 35.62 -32.16
N LYS A 219 -27.36 36.29 -33.18
CA LYS A 219 -27.55 37.72 -33.45
C LYS A 219 -27.28 38.00 -34.92
#